data_AF-A0A961GF98-F1
#
_entry.id   AF-A0A961GF98-F1
#
_cell.length_a   1.000
_cell.length_b   1.000
_cell.length_c   1.000
_cell.angle_alpha   90.00
_cell.angle_beta   90.00
_cell.angle_gamma   90.00
#
_symmetry.space_group_name_H-M   'P 1'
#
loop_
_entity.id
_entity.type
_entity.pdbx_description
1 polymer ?
#
loop_
_entity_poly.entity_id
_entity_poly.type
_entity_poly.pdbx_seq_one_letter_code
_entity_poly.pdbx_strand_id
1 'polypeptide(L)' 'MAVLCYFDERFLDHDTGPYHPERPARLKAVSAGLARYGLNEALKDTEPRLATDDELALVHDLTYVR' A
#
# COMPACT_ATOMS: atom_id res chain seq x y z
N MET A 1 -18.75 -11.37 -7.59
CA MET A 1 -17.35 -11.45 -7.12
C MET A 1 -16.82 -10.03 -7.10
N ALA A 2 -16.21 -9.57 -6.00
CA ALA A 2 -15.69 -8.22 -5.89
C ALA A 2 -14.15 -8.24 -5.90
N VAL A 3 -13.54 -7.29 -6.59
CA VAL A 3 -12.08 -7.08 -6.54
C VAL A 3 -11.80 -6.04 -5.45
N LEU A 4 -11.10 -6.44 -4.40
CA LEU A 4 -10.75 -5.54 -3.29
C LEU A 4 -9.47 -4.78 -3.65
N CYS A 5 -9.49 -3.46 -3.42
CA CYS A 5 -8.32 -2.60 -3.53
C CYS A 5 -7.96 -2.09 -2.13
N TYR A 6 -6.79 -2.45 -1.63
CA TYR A 6 -6.28 -1.96 -0.35
C TYR A 6 -5.38 -0.76 -0.60
N PHE A 7 -5.81 0.40 -0.11
CA PHE A 7 -5.08 1.65 -0.19
C PHE A 7 -5.36 2.49 1.05
N ASP A 8 -4.38 3.27 1.46
CA ASP A 8 -4.50 4.25 2.52
C ASP A 8 -3.67 5.48 2.17
N GLU A 9 -4.19 6.68 2.45
CA GLU A 9 -3.47 7.93 2.16
C GLU A 9 -2.13 8.01 2.89
N ARG A 10 -2.01 7.38 4.07
CA ARG A 10 -0.75 7.31 4.85
C ARG A 10 0.39 6.68 4.07
N PHE A 11 0.09 5.85 3.06
CA PHE A 11 1.13 5.25 2.21
C PHE A 11 1.89 6.30 1.40
N LEU A 12 1.30 7.49 1.18
CA LEU A 12 1.94 8.61 0.51
C LEU A 12 2.93 9.36 1.40
N ASP A 13 2.92 9.11 2.71
CA ASP A 13 3.83 9.73 3.68
C ASP A 13 5.17 8.98 3.80
N HIS A 14 5.31 7.84 3.10
CA HIS A 14 6.56 7.09 3.07
C HIS A 14 7.60 7.82 2.21
N ASP A 15 8.49 8.56 2.88
CA ASP A 15 9.63 9.26 2.28
C ASP A 15 10.94 8.53 2.63
N THR A 16 11.58 7.94 1.63
CA THR A 16 12.88 7.27 1.73
C THR A 16 14.07 8.19 1.47
N GLY A 17 13.82 9.50 1.30
CA GLY A 17 14.84 10.52 1.05
C GLY A 17 15.11 10.80 -0.43
N PRO A 18 15.99 11.79 -0.71
CA PRO A 18 16.22 12.30 -2.05
C PRO A 18 16.84 11.25 -2.97
N TYR A 19 16.50 11.32 -4.26
CA TYR A 19 16.95 10.43 -5.34
C TYR A 19 16.56 8.95 -5.20
N HIS A 20 15.84 8.57 -4.15
CA HIS A 20 15.37 7.20 -3.99
C HIS A 20 14.22 6.89 -4.98
N PRO A 21 14.25 5.73 -5.68
CA PRO A 21 13.24 5.39 -6.68
C PRO A 21 11.93 4.91 -6.06
N GLU A 22 11.99 4.29 -4.89
CA GLU A 22 10.80 4.02 -4.06
C GLU A 22 10.38 5.38 -3.48
N ARG A 23 9.19 5.87 -3.88
CA ARG A 23 8.70 7.21 -3.54
C ARG A 23 7.18 7.30 -3.74
N PRO A 24 6.48 8.25 -3.09
CA PRO A 24 5.01 8.38 -3.16
C PRO A 24 4.43 8.52 -4.57
N ALA A 25 5.23 9.05 -5.52
CA ALA A 25 4.81 9.19 -6.91
C ALA A 25 4.44 7.85 -7.57
N ARG A 26 4.97 6.72 -7.08
CA ARG A 26 4.62 5.39 -7.59
C ARG A 26 3.14 5.07 -7.35
N LEU A 27 2.64 5.29 -6.14
CA LEU A 27 1.23 5.06 -5.80
C LEU A 27 0.30 6.06 -6.50
N LYS A 28 0.70 7.34 -6.58
CA LYS A 28 -0.06 8.35 -7.35
C LYS A 28 -0.22 7.94 -8.82
N ALA A 29 0.80 7.34 -9.43
CA ALA A 29 0.72 6.85 -10.80
C ALA A 29 -0.26 5.66 -10.95
N VAL A 30 -0.33 4.76 -9.96
CA VAL A 30 -1.32 3.68 -9.92
C VAL A 30 -2.74 4.25 -9.86
N SER A 31 -3.02 5.14 -8.91
CA SER A 31 -4.35 5.78 -8.77
C SER A 31 -4.75 6.54 -10.05
N ALA A 32 -3.82 7.28 -10.65
CA ALA A 32 -4.06 7.98 -11.92
C ALA A 32 -4.35 7.00 -13.07
N GLY A 33 -3.65 5.86 -13.12
CA GLY A 33 -3.89 4.81 -14.11
C GLY A 33 -5.28 4.18 -13.96
N LEU A 34 -5.67 3.83 -12.74
CA LEU A 34 -7.00 3.27 -12.44
C LEU A 34 -8.12 4.22 -12.86
N ALA A 35 -7.98 5.52 -12.52
CA ALA A 35 -8.93 6.54 -12.94
C ALA A 35 -8.96 6.72 -14.47
N ARG A 36 -7.79 6.77 -15.13
CA ARG A 36 -7.69 6.95 -16.60
C ARG A 36 -8.41 5.88 -17.39
N TYR A 37 -8.42 4.64 -16.90
CA TYR A 37 -9.05 3.51 -17.57
C TYR A 37 -10.43 3.15 -16.99
N GLY A 38 -11.00 4.00 -16.12
CA GLY A 38 -12.33 3.80 -15.55
C GLY A 38 -12.46 2.58 -14.64
N LEU A 39 -11.37 2.12 -14.05
CA LEU A 39 -11.34 0.87 -13.26
C LEU A 39 -11.82 1.07 -11.82
N ASN A 40 -11.94 2.30 -11.33
CA ASN A 40 -12.35 2.58 -9.96
C ASN A 40 -13.71 1.96 -9.61
N GLU A 41 -14.67 1.96 -10.55
CA GLU A 41 -16.00 1.38 -10.33
C GLU A 41 -16.00 -0.15 -10.21
N ALA A 42 -14.97 -0.80 -10.75
CA ALA A 42 -14.78 -2.25 -10.66
C ALA A 42 -14.06 -2.68 -9.37
N LEU A 43 -13.53 -1.71 -8.61
CA LEU A 43 -12.78 -1.93 -7.38
C LEU A 43 -13.62 -1.57 -6.16
N LYS A 44 -13.45 -2.35 -5.09
CA LYS A 44 -13.96 -2.00 -3.77
C LYS A 44 -12.80 -1.51 -2.91
N ASP A 45 -12.78 -0.21 -2.63
CA ASP A 45 -11.84 0.37 -1.68
C ASP A 45 -12.00 -0.27 -0.31
N THR A 46 -10.89 -0.72 0.25
CA THR A 46 -10.84 -1.45 1.50
C THR A 46 -9.71 -0.90 2.35
N GLU A 47 -10.03 -0.47 3.57
CA GLU A 47 -9.04 0.04 4.50
C GLU A 47 -8.09 -1.09 4.96
N PRO A 48 -6.77 -0.90 4.85
CA PRO A 48 -5.81 -1.86 5.38
C PRO A 48 -5.74 -1.76 6.91
N ARG A 49 -5.59 -2.90 7.57
CA ARG A 49 -5.26 -2.95 9.01
C ARG A 49 -3.76 -2.97 9.23
N LEU A 50 -3.33 -2.54 10.41
CA LEU A 50 -1.95 -2.79 10.86
C LEU A 50 -1.72 -4.30 11.01
N ALA A 51 -0.57 -4.76 10.53
CA ALA A 51 -0.07 -6.10 10.82
C ALA A 51 0.38 -6.15 12.29
N THR A 52 0.13 -7.28 12.97
CA THR A 52 0.63 -7.48 14.34
C THR A 52 2.06 -8.00 14.33
N ASP A 53 2.82 -7.79 15.41
CA ASP A 53 4.14 -8.39 15.59
C ASP A 53 4.09 -9.92 15.40
N ASP A 54 3.06 -10.59 15.93
CA ASP A 54 2.88 -12.04 15.82
C ASP A 54 2.68 -12.48 14.35
N GLU A 55 1.99 -11.68 13.54
CA GLU A 55 1.82 -11.96 12.11
C GLU A 55 3.11 -11.75 11.31
N LEU A 56 3.89 -10.72 11.65
CA LEU A 56 5.21 -10.51 11.06
C LEU A 56 6.18 -11.65 11.47
N ALA A 57 6.05 -12.15 12.69
CA ALA A 57 6.87 -13.23 13.24
C ALA A 57 6.60 -14.61 12.64
N LEU A 58 5.57 -14.75 11.78
CA LEU A 58 5.37 -15.98 11.00
C LEU A 58 6.51 -16.23 10.00
N VAL A 59 7.25 -15.19 9.61
CA VAL A 59 8.36 -15.26 8.64
C VAL A 59 9.64 -14.66 9.22
N HIS A 60 9.55 -13.60 10.00
CA HIS A 60 10.70 -12.86 10.51
C HIS A 60 11.03 -13.21 11.96
N ASP A 61 12.31 -13.20 12.32
CA ASP A 61 12.71 -13.28 13.72
C ASP A 61 12.18 -12.09 14.53
N LEU A 62 11.73 -12.34 15.76
CA LEU A 62 11.20 -11.29 16.65
C LEU A 62 12.22 -10.17 16.92
N THR A 63 13.52 -10.47 16.88
CA THR A 63 14.60 -9.47 17.05
C THR A 63 14.79 -8.57 15.84
N TYR A 64 14.21 -8.90 14.69
CA TYR A 64 14.17 -8.02 13.52
C TYR A 64 12.92 -7.15 13.51
N VAL A 65 11.81 -7.69 14.03
CA VAL A 65 10.52 -6.98 14.11
C VAL A 65 10.52 -5.91 15.22
N ARG A 66 11.22 -6.16 16.33
CA ARG A 66 11.32 -5.28 17.51
C ARG A 66 12.68 -4.61 17.63
#